data_AF-A0A2A5M403-F1
#
_entry.id   AF-A0A2A5M403-F1
#
_cell.length_a   1.000
_cell.length_b   1.000
_cell.length_c   1.000
_cell.angle_alpha   90.00
_cell.angle_beta   90.00
_cell.angle_gamma   90.00
#
_symmetry.space_group_name_H-M   'P 1'
#
loop_
_entity.id
_entity.type
_entity.pdbx_description
1 polymer ?
#
loop_
_entity_poly.entity_id
_entity_poly.type
_entity_poly.pdbx_seq_one_letter_code
_entity_poly.pdbx_strand_id
1 'polypeptide(L)'
;KMTIEEADFIVDIGPKAGKFGGEVVFSGTYKELLKSKSETALYMNGKKQISQLKNREQKEWLELKNVNINNIQDLSVKFPLQNLVAITGVSGSGKSSLILQTLLPFAQEELNRAKKVKKLGGVQIEGLEKLDKVIYLDQSPIGRTPRSNPATYTGAMDEIRNLFAATKEAKMRGYKAGRFSFNVKGGRCEKCSGDGEIKIEMHFLPDVMVVCDTCGGKRYNDATLEIKYKGKNISEILNMSVLEASEFFTAVPKIKQKLDTLVKVGL
;
A
#
# COMPACT_ATOMS: atom_id res chain seq x y z
N LYS A 1 18.83 -14.09 -3.02
CA LYS A 1 19.42 -15.13 -3.89
C LYS A 1 20.07 -16.23 -3.04
N MET A 2 21.09 -15.91 -2.26
CA MET A 2 21.79 -16.86 -1.36
C MET A 2 20.87 -17.73 -0.51
N THR A 3 19.86 -17.15 0.17
CA THR A 3 18.92 -17.92 0.99
C THR A 3 18.15 -19.01 0.21
N ILE A 4 17.84 -18.76 -1.06
CA ILE A 4 17.15 -19.74 -1.92
C ILE A 4 18.15 -20.77 -2.45
N GLU A 5 19.39 -20.34 -2.75
CA GLU A 5 20.46 -21.20 -3.27
C GLU A 5 20.92 -22.24 -2.24
N GLU A 6 20.98 -21.85 -0.96
CA GLU A 6 21.46 -22.68 0.16
C GLU A 6 20.33 -23.46 0.85
N ALA A 7 19.08 -23.38 0.36
CA ALA A 7 17.97 -24.09 0.98
C ALA A 7 18.05 -25.60 0.70
N ASP A 8 17.98 -26.42 1.75
CA ASP A 8 17.87 -27.89 1.63
C ASP A 8 16.63 -28.30 0.85
N PHE A 9 15.53 -27.55 1.06
CA PHE A 9 14.25 -27.80 0.43
C PHE A 9 13.51 -26.48 0.16
N ILE A 10 12.91 -26.39 -1.02
CA ILE A 10 12.20 -25.20 -1.50
C ILE A 10 10.77 -25.60 -1.86
N VAL A 11 9.81 -24.82 -1.34
CA VAL A 11 8.41 -24.85 -1.76
C VAL A 11 8.09 -23.52 -2.41
N ASP A 12 7.79 -23.54 -3.71
CA ASP A 12 7.42 -22.34 -4.47
C ASP A 12 5.90 -22.28 -4.62
N ILE A 13 5.29 -21.16 -4.25
CA ILE A 13 3.85 -20.95 -4.25
C ILE A 13 3.49 -19.95 -5.36
N GLY A 14 2.49 -20.29 -6.17
CA GLY A 14 2.09 -19.46 -7.30
C GLY A 14 0.87 -20.02 -8.03
N PRO A 15 0.75 -19.80 -9.36
CA PRO A 15 1.71 -19.10 -10.24
C PRO A 15 1.66 -17.57 -10.12
N LYS A 16 0.62 -16.99 -9.51
CA LYS A 16 0.46 -15.55 -9.29
C LYS A 16 0.01 -15.29 -7.84
N ALA A 17 -0.33 -14.03 -7.52
CA ALA A 17 -0.86 -13.65 -6.23
C ALA A 17 -2.41 -13.72 -6.17
N GLY A 18 -2.95 -13.71 -4.95
CA GLY A 18 -4.39 -13.68 -4.69
C GLY A 18 -5.11 -14.91 -5.22
N LYS A 19 -6.28 -14.72 -5.83
CA LYS A 19 -7.11 -15.81 -6.39
C LYS A 19 -6.47 -16.59 -7.54
N PHE A 20 -5.36 -16.11 -8.09
CA PHE A 20 -4.59 -16.77 -9.15
C PHE A 20 -3.34 -17.48 -8.60
N GLY A 21 -3.24 -17.61 -7.28
CA GLY A 21 -2.19 -18.32 -6.57
C GLY A 21 -2.74 -19.38 -5.63
N GLY A 22 -1.94 -19.74 -4.62
CA GLY A 22 -2.33 -20.72 -3.61
C GLY A 22 -2.02 -22.17 -3.99
N GLU A 23 -1.29 -22.39 -5.08
CA GLU A 23 -0.85 -23.70 -5.52
C GLU A 23 0.65 -23.87 -5.30
N VAL A 24 1.07 -25.10 -4.99
CA VAL A 24 2.49 -25.48 -4.97
C VAL A 24 2.94 -25.68 -6.41
N VAL A 25 3.66 -24.71 -6.97
CA VAL A 25 4.13 -24.76 -8.37
C VAL A 25 5.49 -25.48 -8.49
N PHE A 26 6.22 -25.61 -7.39
CA PHE A 26 7.43 -26.41 -7.29
C PHE A 26 7.67 -26.85 -5.84
N SER A 27 8.21 -28.06 -5.65
CA SER A 27 8.61 -28.60 -4.35
C SER A 27 9.82 -29.51 -4.55
N GLY A 28 10.95 -29.20 -3.93
CA GLY A 28 12.20 -29.97 -4.11
C GLY A 28 13.47 -29.18 -3.80
N THR A 29 14.59 -29.66 -4.32
CA THR A 29 15.92 -29.04 -4.12
C THR A 29 16.16 -27.84 -5.03
N TYR A 30 17.14 -27.00 -4.71
CA TYR A 30 17.54 -25.88 -5.57
C TYR A 30 17.92 -26.31 -7.00
N LYS A 31 18.63 -27.44 -7.15
CA LYS A 31 19.01 -27.97 -8.48
C LYS A 31 17.80 -28.36 -9.32
N GLU A 32 16.74 -28.84 -8.70
CA GLU A 32 15.48 -29.16 -9.36
C GLU A 32 14.67 -27.90 -9.67
N LEU A 33 14.67 -26.89 -8.78
CA LEU A 33 13.99 -25.61 -8.99
C LEU A 33 14.45 -24.96 -10.29
N LEU A 34 15.76 -24.93 -10.55
CA LEU A 34 16.34 -24.32 -11.75
C LEU A 34 15.84 -24.92 -13.07
N LYS A 35 15.38 -26.18 -13.05
CA LYS A 35 14.80 -26.90 -14.21
C LYS A 35 13.30 -26.63 -14.36
N SER A 36 12.65 -26.13 -13.32
CA SER A 36 11.22 -25.81 -13.35
C SER A 36 10.92 -24.57 -14.20
N LYS A 37 9.62 -24.34 -14.44
CA LYS A 37 9.11 -23.18 -15.20
C LYS A 37 8.52 -22.09 -14.28
N SER A 38 8.75 -22.18 -12.97
CA SER A 38 8.19 -21.22 -12.03
C SER A 38 8.82 -19.82 -12.22
N GLU A 39 8.09 -18.78 -11.82
CA GLU A 39 8.58 -17.40 -11.91
C GLU A 39 9.91 -17.24 -11.15
N THR A 40 9.99 -17.84 -9.95
CA THR A 40 11.20 -17.89 -9.14
C THR A 40 12.35 -18.52 -9.91
N ALA A 41 12.14 -19.69 -10.53
CA ALA A 41 13.18 -20.35 -11.33
C ALA A 41 13.66 -19.51 -12.52
N LEU A 42 12.75 -18.79 -13.21
CA LEU A 42 13.10 -17.91 -14.32
C LEU A 42 14.00 -16.75 -13.89
N TYR A 43 13.83 -16.19 -12.70
CA TYR A 43 14.76 -15.19 -12.15
C TYR A 43 16.06 -15.82 -11.66
N MET A 44 16.01 -16.99 -11.01
CA MET A 44 17.20 -17.65 -10.46
C MET A 44 18.16 -18.14 -11.56
N ASN A 45 17.62 -18.62 -12.70
CA ASN A 45 18.41 -19.03 -13.86
C ASN A 45 18.73 -17.88 -14.84
N GLY A 46 18.29 -16.66 -14.55
CA GLY A 46 18.58 -15.47 -15.35
C GLY A 46 17.82 -15.35 -16.67
N LYS A 47 16.84 -16.22 -16.95
CA LYS A 47 15.92 -16.08 -18.11
C LYS A 47 15.05 -14.82 -17.99
N LYS A 48 14.71 -14.44 -16.76
CA LYS A 48 14.11 -13.14 -16.42
C LYS A 48 15.11 -12.31 -15.63
N GLN A 49 15.18 -11.02 -15.96
CA GLN A 49 16.06 -10.07 -15.31
C GLN A 49 15.33 -8.75 -15.12
N ILE A 50 15.67 -8.04 -14.05
CA ILE A 50 15.14 -6.70 -13.80
C ILE A 50 15.98 -5.72 -14.62
N SER A 51 15.32 -5.00 -15.54
CA SER A 51 15.99 -3.97 -16.33
C SER A 51 16.45 -2.83 -15.43
N GLN A 52 17.68 -2.34 -15.68
CA GLN A 52 18.26 -1.21 -14.96
C GLN A 52 18.40 -0.04 -15.91
N LEU A 53 17.80 1.09 -15.54
CA LEU A 53 18.12 2.37 -16.17
C LEU A 53 19.51 2.79 -15.69
N LYS A 54 20.42 3.03 -16.64
CA LYS A 54 21.80 3.47 -16.35
C LYS A 54 21.99 4.92 -16.79
N ASN A 55 22.95 5.59 -16.17
CA ASN A 55 23.51 6.87 -16.63
C ASN A 55 22.50 8.04 -16.72
N ARG A 56 21.67 8.24 -15.68
CA ARG A 56 20.94 9.50 -15.54
C ARG A 56 21.90 10.63 -15.18
N GLU A 57 21.85 11.72 -15.93
CA GLU A 57 22.68 12.90 -15.73
C GLU A 57 22.45 13.51 -14.34
N GLN A 58 23.53 13.90 -13.65
CA GLN A 58 23.49 14.45 -12.29
C GLN A 58 23.80 15.95 -12.32
N LYS A 59 22.76 16.78 -12.49
CA LYS A 59 22.91 18.24 -12.59
C LYS A 59 22.82 18.96 -11.27
N GLU A 60 21.86 18.54 -10.45
CA GLU A 60 21.50 19.20 -9.21
C GLU A 60 21.72 18.27 -8.03
N TRP A 61 22.09 18.86 -6.90
CA TRP A 61 22.51 18.13 -5.71
C TRP A 61 21.85 18.71 -4.47
N LEU A 62 21.53 17.80 -3.54
CA LEU A 62 21.19 18.06 -2.15
C LEU A 62 22.41 17.67 -1.31
N GLU A 63 22.93 18.59 -0.51
CA GLU A 63 24.13 18.37 0.30
C GLU A 63 23.80 18.46 1.79
N LEU A 64 24.28 17.47 2.55
CA LEU A 64 24.26 17.46 4.01
C LEU A 64 25.69 17.64 4.49
N LYS A 65 25.92 18.59 5.40
CA LYS A 65 27.23 18.86 5.99
C LYS A 65 27.21 18.68 7.50
N ASN A 66 28.34 18.26 8.05
CA ASN A 66 28.61 18.16 9.49
C ASN A 66 27.60 17.28 10.26
N VAL A 67 27.16 16.16 9.67
CA VAL A 67 26.22 15.24 10.32
C VAL A 67 26.89 14.50 11.46
N ASN A 68 26.40 14.72 12.68
CA ASN A 68 26.88 14.09 13.91
C ASN A 68 25.70 13.51 14.70
N ILE A 69 25.47 12.19 14.59
CA ILE A 69 24.34 11.51 15.24
C ILE A 69 24.63 10.02 15.44
N ASN A 70 24.36 9.50 16.64
CA ASN A 70 24.61 8.10 17.00
C ASN A 70 26.06 7.70 16.70
N ASN A 71 26.28 6.79 15.75
CA ASN A 71 27.58 6.34 15.29
C ASN A 71 28.15 7.12 14.08
N ILE A 72 27.42 8.12 13.56
CA ILE A 72 27.90 9.01 12.50
C ILE A 72 28.68 10.15 13.15
N GLN A 73 29.94 10.31 12.74
CA GLN A 73 30.84 11.37 13.19
C GLN A 73 31.29 12.16 11.95
N ASP A 74 31.02 13.47 11.96
CA ASP A 74 31.43 14.45 10.96
C ASP A 74 31.24 14.02 9.49
N LEU A 75 30.05 13.52 9.16
CA LEU A 75 29.74 13.09 7.80
C LEU A 75 29.20 14.25 6.96
N SER A 76 29.80 14.46 5.78
CA SER A 76 29.25 15.30 4.72
C SER A 76 28.99 14.48 3.46
N VAL A 77 27.80 14.61 2.87
CA VAL A 77 27.34 13.76 1.76
C VAL A 77 26.47 14.54 0.78
N LYS A 78 26.56 14.20 -0.51
CA LYS A 78 25.74 14.76 -1.59
C LYS A 78 24.83 13.70 -2.19
N PHE A 79 23.58 14.08 -2.45
CA PHE A 79 22.58 13.27 -3.13
C PHE A 79 22.18 13.95 -4.45
N PRO A 80 22.30 13.27 -5.61
CA PRO A 80 21.85 13.83 -6.87
C PRO A 80 20.32 13.89 -6.90
N LEU A 81 19.77 15.07 -7.15
CA LEU A 81 18.34 15.25 -7.35
C LEU A 81 17.91 14.62 -8.68
N GLN A 82 16.61 14.28 -8.81
CA GLN A 82 16.02 13.67 -10.01
C GLN A 82 16.58 12.26 -10.35
N ASN A 83 17.34 11.67 -9.42
CA ASN A 83 17.90 10.32 -9.53
C ASN A 83 17.28 9.36 -8.50
N LEU A 84 17.28 8.07 -8.82
CA LEU A 84 17.01 7.03 -7.82
C LEU A 84 18.28 6.82 -7.01
N VAL A 85 18.26 7.25 -5.75
CA VAL A 85 19.40 7.14 -4.83
C VAL A 85 19.16 5.99 -3.86
N ALA A 86 20.08 5.02 -3.83
CA ALA A 86 20.06 3.91 -2.89
C ALA A 86 21.11 4.14 -1.79
N ILE A 87 20.67 4.16 -0.53
CA ILE A 87 21.56 4.23 0.63
C ILE A 87 21.77 2.81 1.16
N THR A 88 22.99 2.29 1.01
CA THR A 88 23.32 0.89 1.31
C THR A 88 24.35 0.80 2.44
N GLY A 89 24.55 -0.41 2.98
CA GLY A 89 25.46 -0.69 4.09
C GLY A 89 24.90 -1.72 5.07
N VAL A 90 25.76 -2.29 5.92
CA VAL A 90 25.38 -3.31 6.93
C VAL A 90 24.40 -2.76 7.98
N SER A 91 23.66 -3.64 8.67
CA SER A 91 22.81 -3.21 9.79
C SER A 91 23.64 -2.45 10.83
N GLY A 92 23.10 -1.35 11.38
CA GLY A 92 23.83 -0.48 12.30
C GLY A 92 24.80 0.52 11.66
N SER A 93 25.01 0.51 10.33
CA SER A 93 25.95 1.44 9.66
C SER A 93 25.53 2.92 9.63
N GLY A 94 24.42 3.30 10.27
CA GLY A 94 23.96 4.70 10.35
C GLY A 94 22.98 5.15 9.25
N LYS A 95 22.56 4.30 8.31
CA LYS A 95 21.64 4.67 7.21
C LYS A 95 20.36 5.38 7.68
N SER A 96 19.68 4.78 8.67
CA SER A 96 18.45 5.35 9.24
C SER A 96 18.71 6.63 10.03
N SER A 97 19.87 6.72 10.72
CA SER A 97 20.29 7.94 11.41
C SER A 97 20.48 9.10 10.43
N LEU A 98 21.11 8.83 9.27
CA LEU A 98 21.35 9.81 8.22
C LEU A 98 20.05 10.27 7.55
N ILE A 99 19.19 9.34 7.13
CA ILE A 99 18.01 9.70 6.33
C ILE A 99 16.82 10.05 7.22
N LEU A 100 16.44 9.17 8.15
CA LEU A 100 15.18 9.31 8.91
C LEU A 100 15.32 10.26 10.10
N GLN A 101 16.49 10.30 10.74
CA GLN A 101 16.70 11.13 11.94
C GLN A 101 17.38 12.47 11.62
N THR A 102 18.05 12.59 10.46
CA THR A 102 18.72 13.83 10.06
C THR A 102 18.03 14.50 8.87
N LEU A 103 18.03 13.91 7.67
CA LEU A 103 17.47 14.58 6.49
C LEU A 103 15.96 14.83 6.60
N LEU A 104 15.20 13.80 6.96
CA LEU A 104 13.74 13.82 6.90
C LEU A 104 13.11 14.90 7.81
N PRO A 105 13.49 15.09 9.09
CA PRO A 105 12.92 16.13 9.93
C PRO A 105 13.18 17.55 9.40
N PHE A 106 14.37 17.79 8.85
CA PHE A 106 14.70 19.09 8.23
C PHE A 106 13.84 19.34 6.99
N ALA A 107 13.76 18.36 6.08
CA ALA A 107 12.95 18.47 4.88
C ALA A 107 11.45 18.61 5.20
N GLN A 108 10.93 17.93 6.23
CA GLN A 108 9.53 18.06 6.64
C GLN A 108 9.21 19.45 7.19
N GLU A 109 10.11 20.03 7.99
CA GLU A 109 9.93 21.38 8.51
C GLU A 109 9.96 22.42 7.39
N GLU A 110 10.94 22.33 6.48
CA GLU A 110 11.17 23.33 5.44
C GLU A 110 10.17 23.22 4.28
N LEU A 111 9.95 22.00 3.76
CA LEU A 111 9.14 21.78 2.56
C LEU A 111 7.66 21.58 2.87
N ASN A 112 7.34 20.90 3.98
CA ASN A 112 5.95 20.58 4.32
C ASN A 112 5.37 21.52 5.38
N ARG A 113 6.14 22.50 5.88
CA ARG A 113 5.76 23.40 6.99
C ARG A 113 5.32 22.63 8.24
N ALA A 114 5.93 21.48 8.50
CA ALA A 114 5.66 20.69 9.69
C ALA A 114 6.03 21.50 10.95
N LYS A 115 5.41 21.15 12.10
CA LYS A 115 5.79 21.75 13.39
C LYS A 115 7.29 21.60 13.59
N LYS A 116 7.94 22.66 14.10
CA LYS A 116 9.38 22.66 14.40
C LYS A 116 9.74 21.40 15.17
N VAL A 117 10.62 20.60 14.58
CA VAL A 117 11.15 19.39 15.20
C VAL A 117 12.47 19.77 15.87
N LYS A 118 12.89 19.05 16.92
CA LYS A 118 14.22 19.26 17.49
C LYS A 118 15.27 18.83 16.45
N LYS A 119 15.78 19.80 15.70
CA LYS A 119 16.85 19.61 14.72
C LYS A 119 18.16 19.27 15.43
N LEU A 120 19.00 18.47 14.75
CA LEU A 120 20.38 18.27 15.17
C LEU A 120 21.16 19.57 15.03
N GLY A 121 21.88 19.95 16.08
CA GLY A 121 22.76 21.12 16.04
C GLY A 121 23.94 20.89 15.11
N GLY A 122 24.38 21.95 14.41
CA GLY A 122 25.57 21.93 13.55
C GLY A 122 25.37 21.37 12.14
N VAL A 123 24.26 20.68 11.87
CA VAL A 123 23.94 20.14 10.53
C VAL A 123 23.49 21.26 9.60
N GLN A 124 24.10 21.33 8.42
CA GLN A 124 23.68 22.22 7.34
C GLN A 124 23.16 21.39 6.18
N ILE A 125 22.05 21.83 5.57
CA ILE A 125 21.47 21.19 4.40
C ILE A 125 21.30 22.25 3.30
N GLU A 126 21.89 21.99 2.14
CA GLU A 126 21.82 22.86 0.95
C GLU A 126 21.13 22.10 -0.18
N GLY A 127 20.31 22.78 -1.00
CA GLY A 127 19.56 22.15 -2.10
C GLY A 127 18.13 21.77 -1.75
N LEU A 128 17.67 22.00 -0.52
CA LEU A 128 16.24 21.83 -0.16
C LEU A 128 15.38 22.88 -0.86
N GLU A 129 15.91 24.08 -1.09
CA GLU A 129 15.23 25.17 -1.79
C GLU A 129 14.84 24.85 -3.24
N LYS A 130 15.38 23.76 -3.81
CA LYS A 130 15.08 23.25 -5.16
C LYS A 130 13.91 22.25 -5.18
N LEU A 131 13.32 21.95 -4.02
CA LEU A 131 12.30 20.93 -3.86
C LEU A 131 10.99 21.55 -3.34
N ASP A 132 9.85 21.03 -3.79
CA ASP A 132 8.53 21.54 -3.36
C ASP A 132 7.99 20.82 -2.12
N LYS A 133 8.34 19.53 -1.95
CA LYS A 133 7.73 18.66 -0.93
C LYS A 133 8.62 17.46 -0.63
N VAL A 134 8.58 16.99 0.62
CA VAL A 134 9.09 15.66 0.99
C VAL A 134 7.94 14.70 1.29
N ILE A 135 8.02 13.49 0.74
CA ILE A 135 7.07 12.41 1.03
C ILE A 135 7.87 11.24 1.59
N TYR A 136 7.54 10.84 2.81
CA TYR A 136 8.10 9.66 3.44
C TYR A 136 7.07 8.53 3.40
N LEU A 137 7.50 7.38 2.87
CA LEU A 137 6.70 6.16 2.80
C LEU A 137 7.42 5.07 3.60
N ASP A 138 6.70 4.46 4.52
CA ASP A 138 7.19 3.35 5.36
C ASP A 138 6.25 2.14 5.26
N GLN A 139 6.52 1.13 6.08
CA GLN A 139 5.69 -0.09 6.18
C GLN A 139 4.69 0.00 7.34
N SER A 140 4.39 1.20 7.85
CA SER A 140 3.36 1.34 8.87
C SER A 140 1.99 0.94 8.28
N PRO A 141 1.11 0.29 9.07
CA PRO A 141 -0.21 -0.09 8.57
C PRO A 141 -1.00 1.14 8.09
N ILE A 142 -1.63 1.03 6.92
CA ILE A 142 -2.49 2.08 6.33
C ILE A 142 -3.65 2.52 7.23
N GLY A 143 -4.02 1.66 8.19
CA GLY A 143 -4.96 1.93 9.25
C GLY A 143 -4.97 0.79 10.25
N ARG A 144 -5.49 1.05 11.45
CA ARG A 144 -5.56 0.08 12.55
C ARG A 144 -6.95 -0.54 12.73
N THR A 145 -7.87 -0.29 11.80
CA THR A 145 -9.27 -0.74 11.90
C THR A 145 -9.70 -1.48 10.64
N PRO A 146 -10.68 -2.41 10.72
CA PRO A 146 -11.25 -3.10 9.55
C PRO A 146 -11.92 -2.17 8.52
N ARG A 147 -12.13 -0.90 8.88
CA ARG A 147 -12.69 0.15 8.02
C ARG A 147 -11.68 0.70 7.02
N SER A 148 -10.38 0.56 7.31
CA SER A 148 -9.30 0.97 6.43
C SER A 148 -8.99 -0.16 5.44
N ASN A 149 -9.32 0.07 4.18
CA ASN A 149 -9.02 -0.85 3.08
C ASN A 149 -8.43 -0.08 1.88
N PRO A 150 -7.85 -0.77 0.88
CA PRO A 150 -7.22 -0.11 -0.27
C PRO A 150 -8.15 0.87 -1.02
N ALA A 151 -9.45 0.56 -1.12
CA ALA A 151 -10.41 1.44 -1.78
C ALA A 151 -10.62 2.76 -1.00
N THR A 152 -10.70 2.70 0.33
CA THR A 152 -10.81 3.90 1.18
C THR A 152 -9.51 4.70 1.20
N TYR A 153 -8.35 4.04 1.28
CA TYR A 153 -7.05 4.69 1.40
C TYR A 153 -6.66 5.45 0.12
N THR A 154 -6.95 4.87 -1.04
CA THR A 154 -6.70 5.53 -2.35
C THR A 154 -7.76 6.57 -2.72
N GLY A 155 -8.84 6.68 -1.95
CA GLY A 155 -10.00 7.51 -2.28
C GLY A 155 -10.81 6.98 -3.48
N ALA A 156 -10.60 5.74 -3.91
CA ALA A 156 -11.44 5.10 -4.93
C ALA A 156 -12.87 4.88 -4.43
N MET A 157 -13.03 4.60 -3.14
CA MET A 157 -14.34 4.38 -2.51
C MET A 157 -15.26 5.59 -2.65
N ASP A 158 -14.75 6.83 -2.60
CA ASP A 158 -15.56 8.03 -2.72
C ASP A 158 -16.20 8.16 -4.11
N GLU A 159 -15.44 7.85 -5.15
CA GLU A 159 -15.92 7.82 -6.52
C GLU A 159 -16.95 6.71 -6.74
N ILE A 160 -16.70 5.52 -6.15
CA ILE A 160 -17.65 4.40 -6.19
C ILE A 160 -18.97 4.78 -5.49
N ARG A 161 -18.92 5.41 -4.31
CA ARG A 161 -20.12 5.86 -3.59
C ARG A 161 -20.92 6.89 -4.38
N ASN A 162 -20.24 7.83 -5.02
CA ASN A 162 -20.89 8.81 -5.88
C ASN A 162 -21.56 8.16 -7.10
N LEU A 163 -20.91 7.17 -7.70
CA LEU A 163 -21.47 6.39 -8.80
C LEU A 163 -22.75 5.64 -8.39
N PHE A 164 -22.74 4.96 -7.24
CA PHE A 164 -23.92 4.27 -6.72
C PHE A 164 -25.07 5.24 -6.42
N ALA A 165 -24.77 6.40 -5.84
CA ALA A 165 -25.77 7.45 -5.61
C ALA A 165 -26.34 8.06 -6.90
N ALA A 166 -25.61 7.97 -8.01
CA ALA A 166 -26.05 8.48 -9.31
C ALA A 166 -27.00 7.53 -10.05
N THR A 167 -27.14 6.27 -9.61
CA THR A 167 -28.07 5.28 -10.20
C THR A 167 -29.53 5.74 -10.11
N LYS A 168 -30.38 5.29 -11.05
CA LYS A 168 -31.79 5.69 -11.12
C LYS A 168 -32.53 5.27 -9.85
N GLU A 169 -32.30 4.04 -9.40
CA GLU A 169 -32.88 3.44 -8.21
C GLU A 169 -32.48 4.19 -6.94
N ALA A 170 -31.20 4.55 -6.80
CA ALA A 170 -30.73 5.35 -5.67
C ALA A 170 -31.38 6.74 -5.67
N LYS A 171 -31.45 7.41 -6.83
CA LYS A 171 -32.10 8.72 -6.96
C LYS A 171 -33.59 8.68 -6.62
N MET A 172 -34.33 7.67 -7.09
CA MET A 172 -35.75 7.49 -6.76
C MET A 172 -35.98 7.30 -5.26
N ARG A 173 -35.06 6.64 -4.55
CA ARG A 173 -35.11 6.45 -3.09
C ARG A 173 -34.50 7.59 -2.28
N GLY A 174 -34.03 8.65 -2.92
CA GLY A 174 -33.36 9.79 -2.27
C GLY A 174 -32.00 9.45 -1.65
N TYR A 175 -31.35 8.36 -2.06
CA TYR A 175 -30.06 7.93 -1.52
C TYR A 175 -28.91 8.78 -2.04
N LYS A 176 -28.14 9.34 -1.11
CA LYS A 176 -26.91 10.10 -1.39
C LYS A 176 -25.67 9.21 -1.18
N ALA A 177 -24.49 9.69 -1.57
CA ALA A 177 -23.23 8.97 -1.42
C ALA A 177 -22.92 8.53 0.03
N GLY A 178 -23.48 9.21 1.03
CA GLY A 178 -23.39 8.82 2.45
C GLY A 178 -24.10 7.49 2.75
N ARG A 179 -25.18 7.15 2.05
CA ARG A 179 -25.87 5.84 2.18
C ARG A 179 -24.93 4.68 1.87
N PHE A 180 -24.02 4.89 0.93
CA PHE A 180 -23.07 3.89 0.45
C PHE A 180 -21.74 3.89 1.23
N SER A 181 -21.69 4.52 2.39
CA SER A 181 -20.53 4.50 3.28
C SER A 181 -20.82 3.61 4.49
N PHE A 182 -20.00 2.57 4.68
CA PHE A 182 -20.07 1.74 5.89
C PHE A 182 -19.61 2.50 7.16
N ASN A 183 -18.99 3.68 7.01
CA ASN A 183 -18.48 4.47 8.13
C ASN A 183 -19.53 5.36 8.81
N VAL A 184 -20.71 5.57 8.19
CA VAL A 184 -21.74 6.49 8.69
C VAL A 184 -23.09 5.79 8.82
N LYS A 185 -23.92 6.28 9.75
CA LYS A 185 -25.27 5.76 9.96
C LYS A 185 -26.14 5.91 8.71
N GLY A 186 -27.10 4.99 8.56
CA GLY A 186 -28.13 5.06 7.54
C GLY A 186 -28.13 3.86 6.59
N GLY A 187 -27.03 3.64 5.85
CA GLY A 187 -26.94 2.51 4.91
C GLY A 187 -26.08 1.33 5.38
N ARG A 188 -25.23 1.55 6.38
CA ARG A 188 -24.43 0.48 7.00
C ARG A 188 -25.30 -0.49 7.80
N CYS A 189 -24.73 -1.66 8.12
CA CYS A 189 -25.29 -2.54 9.14
C CYS A 189 -25.05 -1.92 10.52
N GLU A 190 -26.11 -1.61 11.26
CA GLU A 190 -25.97 -0.97 12.58
C GLU A 190 -25.47 -1.95 13.67
N LYS A 191 -25.75 -3.26 13.55
CA LYS A 191 -25.28 -4.25 14.52
C LYS A 191 -23.76 -4.29 14.66
N CYS A 192 -23.04 -4.34 13.53
CA CYS A 192 -21.58 -4.30 13.51
C CYS A 192 -21.02 -2.89 13.22
N SER A 193 -21.85 -1.84 13.26
CA SER A 193 -21.45 -0.47 12.92
C SER A 193 -20.71 -0.33 11.57
N GLY A 194 -20.98 -1.23 10.61
CA GLY A 194 -20.34 -1.26 9.30
C GLY A 194 -18.99 -1.98 9.22
N ASP A 195 -18.51 -2.58 10.31
CA ASP A 195 -17.23 -3.32 10.32
C ASP A 195 -17.34 -4.66 9.59
N GLY A 196 -18.54 -5.26 9.56
CA GLY A 196 -18.78 -6.59 8.99
C GLY A 196 -18.40 -7.73 9.94
N GLU A 197 -17.65 -7.42 11.00
CA GLU A 197 -17.26 -8.31 12.06
C GLU A 197 -17.63 -7.70 13.42
N ILE A 198 -17.73 -8.54 14.44
CA ILE A 198 -17.97 -8.15 15.83
C ILE A 198 -16.78 -8.65 16.64
N LYS A 199 -16.22 -7.75 17.44
CA LYS A 199 -15.12 -8.06 18.35
C LYS A 199 -15.68 -8.71 19.61
N ILE A 200 -15.27 -9.94 19.90
CA ILE A 200 -15.57 -10.64 21.15
C ILE A 200 -14.37 -10.48 22.06
N GLU A 201 -14.58 -9.75 23.16
CA GLU A 201 -13.57 -9.60 24.19
C GLU A 201 -13.47 -10.89 25.02
N MET A 202 -12.25 -11.39 25.13
CA MET A 202 -11.96 -12.63 25.85
C MET A 202 -11.13 -12.30 27.09
N HIS A 203 -11.54 -12.77 28.26
CA HIS A 203 -10.70 -12.65 29.45
C HIS A 203 -9.42 -13.47 29.25
N PHE A 204 -8.26 -12.80 29.30
CA PHE A 204 -6.90 -13.37 29.21
C PHE A 204 -6.45 -13.89 27.83
N LEU A 205 -7.26 -13.75 26.78
CA LEU A 205 -6.87 -14.09 25.41
C LEU A 205 -6.99 -12.88 24.49
N PRO A 206 -6.23 -12.83 23.37
CA PRO A 206 -6.45 -11.84 22.34
C PRO A 206 -7.91 -11.89 21.86
N ASP A 207 -8.48 -10.71 21.64
CA ASP A 207 -9.86 -10.58 21.18
C ASP A 207 -10.05 -11.29 19.83
N VAL A 208 -11.21 -11.93 19.69
CA VAL A 208 -11.56 -12.67 18.47
C VAL A 208 -12.53 -11.84 17.65
N MET A 209 -12.28 -11.75 16.34
CA MET A 209 -13.20 -11.13 15.39
C MET A 209 -14.09 -12.21 14.78
N VAL A 210 -15.41 -12.08 14.93
CA VAL A 210 -16.40 -12.99 14.33
C VAL A 210 -17.20 -12.27 13.26
N VAL A 211 -17.54 -12.96 12.18
CA VAL A 211 -18.39 -12.40 11.11
C VAL A 211 -19.75 -12.01 11.70
N CYS A 212 -20.21 -10.79 11.39
CA CYS A 212 -21.52 -10.31 11.82
C CYS A 212 -22.63 -11.17 11.22
N ASP A 213 -23.41 -11.81 12.07
CA ASP A 213 -24.57 -12.66 11.74
C ASP A 213 -25.71 -11.91 11.03
N THR A 214 -25.90 -10.61 11.28
CA THR A 214 -26.98 -9.83 10.65
C THR A 214 -26.69 -9.48 9.20
N CYS A 215 -25.45 -9.08 8.87
CA CYS A 215 -25.11 -8.72 7.49
C CYS A 215 -24.30 -9.80 6.76
N GLY A 216 -23.90 -10.87 7.44
CA GLY A 216 -23.02 -11.91 6.89
C GLY A 216 -21.70 -11.33 6.36
N GLY A 217 -21.13 -10.34 7.05
CA GLY A 217 -19.90 -9.65 6.62
C GLY A 217 -20.09 -8.56 5.56
N LYS A 218 -21.30 -8.37 5.00
CA LYS A 218 -21.54 -7.41 3.90
C LYS A 218 -21.44 -5.94 4.28
N ARG A 219 -21.36 -5.59 5.57
CA ARG A 219 -21.22 -4.22 6.12
C ARG A 219 -22.40 -3.26 5.89
N TYR A 220 -23.38 -3.61 5.06
CA TYR A 220 -24.56 -2.78 4.73
C TYR A 220 -25.88 -3.45 5.11
N ASN A 221 -26.93 -2.65 5.21
CA ASN A 221 -28.31 -3.15 5.33
C ASN A 221 -28.91 -3.54 3.97
N ASP A 222 -29.94 -4.39 3.99
CA ASP A 222 -30.53 -4.98 2.78
C ASP A 222 -31.04 -3.92 1.80
N ALA A 223 -31.71 -2.88 2.29
CA ALA A 223 -32.20 -1.77 1.46
C ALA A 223 -31.08 -1.05 0.67
N THR A 224 -29.85 -1.03 1.19
CA THR A 224 -28.69 -0.48 0.48
C THR A 224 -28.12 -1.48 -0.52
N LEU A 225 -28.15 -2.78 -0.19
CA LEU A 225 -27.67 -3.87 -1.05
C LEU A 225 -28.59 -4.15 -2.25
N GLU A 226 -29.83 -3.68 -2.22
CA GLU A 226 -30.74 -3.70 -3.37
C GLU A 226 -30.28 -2.79 -4.52
N ILE A 227 -29.52 -1.74 -4.22
CA ILE A 227 -29.01 -0.83 -5.26
C ILE A 227 -27.83 -1.49 -5.98
N LYS A 228 -27.95 -1.60 -7.29
CA LYS A 228 -26.95 -2.26 -8.14
C LYS A 228 -26.44 -1.32 -9.22
N TYR A 229 -25.15 -1.42 -9.51
CA TYR A 229 -24.53 -0.85 -10.69
C TYR A 229 -23.99 -2.00 -11.55
N LYS A 230 -24.40 -2.06 -12.83
CA LYS A 230 -24.11 -3.20 -13.74
C LYS A 230 -24.36 -4.58 -13.08
N GLY A 231 -25.48 -4.70 -12.37
CA GLY A 231 -25.88 -5.96 -11.71
C GLY A 231 -25.19 -6.28 -10.39
N LYS A 232 -24.23 -5.46 -9.93
CA LYS A 232 -23.49 -5.66 -8.67
C LYS A 232 -23.84 -4.61 -7.63
N ASN A 233 -24.10 -5.02 -6.39
CA ASN A 233 -24.27 -4.11 -5.26
C ASN A 233 -22.90 -3.68 -4.69
N ILE A 234 -22.91 -2.71 -3.78
CA ILE A 234 -21.67 -2.13 -3.26
C ILE A 234 -20.82 -3.11 -2.44
N SER A 235 -21.44 -4.07 -1.75
CA SER A 235 -20.69 -5.11 -1.03
C SER A 235 -20.00 -6.07 -2.01
N GLU A 236 -20.64 -6.40 -3.13
CA GLU A 236 -20.03 -7.24 -4.16
C GLU A 236 -18.85 -6.52 -4.83
N ILE A 237 -18.94 -5.19 -5.02
CA ILE A 237 -17.80 -4.39 -5.52
C ILE A 237 -16.62 -4.45 -4.55
N LEU A 238 -16.88 -4.34 -3.23
CA LEU A 238 -15.81 -4.40 -2.22
C LEU A 238 -15.17 -5.78 -2.09
N ASN A 239 -15.84 -6.84 -2.56
CA ASN A 239 -15.33 -8.21 -2.57
C ASN A 239 -14.56 -8.55 -3.86
N MET A 240 -14.46 -7.63 -4.83
CA MET A 240 -13.65 -7.83 -6.03
C MET A 240 -12.16 -7.67 -5.72
N SER A 241 -11.32 -8.40 -6.44
CA SER A 241 -9.89 -8.06 -6.50
C SER A 241 -9.69 -6.72 -7.21
N VAL A 242 -8.55 -6.06 -6.98
CA VAL A 242 -8.21 -4.80 -7.65
C VAL A 242 -8.23 -4.95 -9.17
N LEU A 243 -7.75 -6.09 -9.68
CA LEU A 243 -7.76 -6.40 -11.11
C LEU A 243 -9.19 -6.49 -11.67
N GLU A 244 -10.08 -7.24 -11.01
CA GLU A 244 -11.48 -7.34 -11.41
C GLU A 244 -12.19 -5.99 -11.36
N ALA A 245 -11.95 -5.21 -10.30
CA ALA A 245 -12.53 -3.89 -10.16
C ALA A 245 -12.03 -2.93 -11.24
N SER A 246 -10.74 -2.98 -11.60
CA SER A 246 -10.17 -2.14 -12.67
C SER A 246 -10.83 -2.44 -14.02
N GLU A 247 -11.03 -3.72 -14.34
CA GLU A 247 -11.74 -4.15 -15.55
C GLU A 247 -13.22 -3.73 -15.52
N PHE A 248 -13.90 -3.94 -14.39
CA PHE A 248 -15.31 -3.61 -14.21
C PHE A 248 -15.60 -2.10 -14.38
N PHE A 249 -14.69 -1.25 -13.88
CA PHE A 249 -14.78 0.21 -13.96
C PHE A 249 -14.10 0.82 -15.19
N THR A 250 -13.89 0.05 -16.27
CA THR A 250 -13.29 0.57 -17.52
C THR A 250 -14.01 1.79 -18.09
N ALA A 251 -15.34 1.87 -17.93
CA ALA A 251 -16.15 3.00 -18.39
C ALA A 251 -16.16 4.21 -17.42
N VAL A 252 -15.44 4.16 -16.29
CA VAL A 252 -15.40 5.22 -15.28
C VAL A 252 -13.95 5.64 -15.02
N PRO A 253 -13.39 6.58 -15.82
CA PRO A 253 -11.95 6.90 -15.81
C PRO A 253 -11.39 7.28 -14.44
N LYS A 254 -12.14 8.04 -13.63
CA LYS A 254 -11.71 8.46 -12.29
C LYS A 254 -11.46 7.28 -11.34
N ILE A 255 -12.30 6.25 -11.41
CA ILE A 255 -12.14 5.03 -10.60
C ILE A 255 -10.99 4.20 -11.18
N LYS A 256 -11.01 3.99 -12.50
CA LYS A 256 -9.99 3.21 -13.20
C LYS A 256 -8.58 3.71 -12.94
N GLN A 257 -8.33 5.03 -13.03
CA GLN A 257 -7.01 5.60 -12.82
C GLN A 257 -6.45 5.27 -11.41
N LYS A 258 -7.31 5.32 -10.38
CA LYS A 258 -6.91 4.97 -9.01
C LYS A 258 -6.61 3.48 -8.87
N LEU A 259 -7.44 2.61 -9.45
CA LEU A 259 -7.25 1.16 -9.43
C LEU A 259 -6.04 0.71 -10.26
N ASP A 260 -5.81 1.30 -11.44
CA ASP A 260 -4.65 0.99 -12.29
C ASP A 260 -3.32 1.31 -11.59
N THR A 261 -3.31 2.31 -10.70
CA THR A 261 -2.13 2.60 -9.87
C THR A 261 -1.84 1.44 -8.91
N LEU A 262 -2.87 0.87 -8.29
CA LEU A 262 -2.75 -0.32 -7.43
C LEU A 262 -2.28 -1.56 -8.23
N VAL A 263 -2.86 -1.78 -9.41
CA VAL A 263 -2.44 -2.88 -10.30
C VAL A 263 -0.96 -2.76 -10.70
N LYS A 264 -0.50 -1.54 -11.01
CA LYS A 264 0.90 -1.29 -11.41
C LYS A 264 1.92 -1.56 -10.31
N VAL A 265 1.53 -1.43 -9.04
CA VAL A 265 2.39 -1.77 -7.89
C VAL A 265 2.25 -3.23 -7.46
N GLY A 266 1.43 -4.03 -8.16
CA GLY A 266 1.28 -5.46 -7.94
C GLY A 266 0.26 -5.86 -6.86
N LEU A 267 -0.72 -5.00 -6.56
CA LEU A 267 -1.82 -5.26 -5.62
C LEU A 267 -3.09 -5.78 -6.30
#